data_AF-A0A3D2NFX2-F1
#
_entry.id   AF-A0A3D2NFX2-F1
#
_cell.length_a   1.000
_cell.length_b   1.000
_cell.length_c   1.000
_cell.angle_alpha   90.00
_cell.angle_beta   90.00
_cell.angle_gamma   90.00
#
_symmetry.space_group_name_H-M   'P 1'
#
loop_
_entity.id
_entity.type
_entity.pdbx_description
1 polymer ?
#
loop_
_entity_poly.entity_id
_entity_poly.type
_entity_poly.pdbx_seq_one_letter_code
_entity_poly.pdbx_strand_id
1 'polypeptide(L)' 'MTEPKQLDVERRWPDLFTGLDEEQRRSVVQPLAAAWHAGWEPNREDVANLTDYAAGRIDHAEYVRRADAAASRTRGSEE' A
#
# COMPACT_ATOMS: atom_id res chain seq x y z
N MET A 1 -9.64 23.39 -8.78
CA MET A 1 -8.87 22.17 -9.04
C MET A 1 -8.20 21.81 -7.73
N THR A 2 -8.77 20.86 -7.00
CA THR A 2 -8.26 20.46 -5.69
C THR A 2 -6.91 19.80 -5.91
N GLU A 3 -5.85 20.41 -5.40
CA GLU A 3 -4.53 19.77 -5.33
C GLU A 3 -4.75 18.40 -4.67
N PRO A 4 -4.48 17.27 -5.34
CA PRO A 4 -4.63 15.98 -4.69
C PRO A 4 -3.66 16.04 -3.52
N LYS A 5 -4.18 15.86 -2.32
CA LYS A 5 -3.38 15.75 -1.12
C LYS A 5 -2.67 14.40 -1.27
N GLN A 6 -1.58 14.40 -2.05
CA GLN A 6 -0.95 13.18 -2.53
C GLN A 6 -0.37 12.49 -1.31
N LEU A 7 -0.77 11.24 -1.15
CA LEU A 7 -0.13 10.40 -0.17
C LEU A 7 1.30 10.15 -0.64
N ASP A 8 2.27 10.88 -0.06
CA ASP A 8 3.70 10.79 -0.33
C ASP A 8 4.33 9.48 0.21
N VAL A 9 3.71 8.32 -0.06
CA VAL A 9 4.25 6.99 0.32
C VAL A 9 5.62 6.74 -0.30
N GLU A 10 5.87 7.30 -1.49
CA GLU A 10 7.17 7.21 -2.17
C GLU A 10 8.27 7.94 -1.37
N ARG A 11 7.95 9.06 -0.71
CA ARG A 11 8.90 9.76 0.16
C ARG A 11 9.03 9.10 1.53
N ARG A 12 7.97 8.45 2.01
CA ARG A 12 7.94 7.79 3.32
C ARG A 12 8.65 6.43 3.29
N TRP A 13 8.58 5.70 2.17
CA TRP A 13 9.23 4.40 1.98
C TRP A 13 9.84 4.24 0.57
N PRO A 14 10.85 5.05 0.21
CA PRO A 14 11.46 5.01 -1.12
C PRO A 14 12.05 3.63 -1.47
N ASP A 15 12.52 2.89 -0.47
CA ASP A 15 13.09 1.55 -0.64
C ASP A 15 12.08 0.54 -1.22
N LEU A 16 10.79 0.68 -0.89
CA LEU A 16 9.74 -0.19 -1.43
C LEU A 16 9.53 0.07 -2.93
N PHE A 17 9.61 1.33 -3.34
CA PHE A 17 9.38 1.76 -4.72
C PHE A 17 10.62 1.62 -5.62
N THR A 18 11.71 1.06 -5.09
CA THR A 18 12.94 0.80 -5.84
C THR A 18 12.70 -0.33 -6.85
N GLY A 19 12.97 -0.04 -8.13
CA GLY A 19 12.79 -1.00 -9.23
C GLY A 19 11.36 -1.14 -9.77
N LEU A 20 10.43 -0.25 -9.38
CA LEU A 20 9.10 -0.12 -9.96
C LEU A 20 9.06 0.97 -11.03
N ASP A 21 8.43 0.67 -12.16
CA ASP A 21 8.11 1.65 -13.21
C ASP A 21 6.93 2.56 -12.81
N GLU A 22 6.79 3.70 -13.51
CA GLU A 22 5.76 4.71 -13.22
C GLU A 22 4.33 4.14 -13.21
N GLU A 23 4.02 3.18 -14.08
CA GLU A 23 2.72 2.52 -14.13
C GLU A 23 2.45 1.66 -12.88
N GLN A 24 3.47 0.92 -12.44
CA GLN A 24 3.37 0.09 -11.24
C GLN A 24 3.26 0.96 -9.99
N ARG A 25 4.02 2.07 -9.93
CA ARG A 25 3.93 3.07 -8.85
C ARG A 25 2.53 3.65 -8.76
N ARG A 26 1.94 4.08 -9.88
CA ARG A 26 0.55 4.58 -9.91
C ARG A 26 -0.45 3.54 -9.46
N SER A 27 -0.29 2.28 -9.86
CA SER A 27 -1.16 1.18 -9.43
C SER A 27 -1.11 0.93 -7.92
N VAL A 28 -0.01 1.28 -7.24
CA VAL A 28 0.12 1.23 -5.77
C VAL A 28 -0.43 2.50 -5.12
N VAL A 29 -0.06 3.68 -5.62
CA VAL A 29 -0.42 4.97 -4.99
C VAL A 29 -1.91 5.26 -5.08
N GLN A 30 -2.57 4.93 -6.20
CA GLN A 30 -4.00 5.19 -6.41
C GLN A 30 -4.91 4.56 -5.33
N PRO A 31 -4.85 3.23 -5.08
CA PRO A 31 -5.68 2.62 -4.03
C PRO A 31 -5.27 3.06 -2.62
N LEU A 32 -3.98 3.32 -2.35
CA LEU A 32 -3.53 3.83 -1.05
C LEU A 32 -4.06 5.25 -0.79
N ALA A 33 -4.04 6.12 -1.80
CA ALA A 33 -4.59 7.47 -1.69
C ALA A 33 -6.10 7.43 -1.45
N ALA A 34 -6.83 6.53 -2.13
CA ALA A 34 -8.26 6.32 -1.90
C ALA A 34 -8.55 5.86 -0.46
N ALA A 35 -7.81 4.84 0.03
CA ALA A 35 -7.95 4.36 1.40
C ALA A 35 -7.60 5.45 2.42
N TRP A 36 -6.55 6.24 2.16
CA TRP A 36 -6.15 7.35 3.02
C TRP A 36 -7.22 8.44 3.11
N HIS A 37 -7.86 8.77 1.98
CA HIS A 37 -9.02 9.67 1.98
C HIS A 37 -10.23 9.11 2.72
N ALA A 38 -10.34 7.79 2.85
CA ALA A 38 -11.35 7.13 3.67
C ALA A 38 -10.99 7.08 5.17
N GLY A 39 -9.86 7.66 5.57
CA GLY A 39 -9.41 7.71 6.97
C GLY A 39 -8.49 6.56 7.39
N TRP A 40 -8.03 5.73 6.44
CA TRP A 40 -7.05 4.68 6.73
C TRP A 40 -5.62 5.26 6.79
N GLU A 41 -4.82 4.82 7.77
CA GLU A 41 -3.42 5.22 7.87
C GLU A 41 -2.52 4.18 7.20
N PRO A 42 -1.66 4.59 6.23
CA PRO A 42 -0.77 3.66 5.57
C PRO A 42 0.31 3.12 6.51
N ASN A 43 0.48 1.80 6.48
CA ASN A 43 1.53 1.08 7.17
C ASN A 43 2.58 0.55 6.19
N ARG A 44 3.84 0.46 6.63
CA ARG A 44 4.94 -0.05 5.80
C ARG A 44 4.67 -1.45 5.25
N GLU A 45 4.05 -2.33 6.06
CA GLU A 45 3.74 -3.71 5.66
C GLU A 45 2.67 -3.75 4.55
N ASP A 46 1.58 -2.98 4.69
CA ASP A 46 0.53 -2.91 3.66
C ASP A 46 1.05 -2.33 2.34
N VAL A 47 1.88 -1.28 2.43
CA VAL A 47 2.53 -0.72 1.24
C VAL A 47 3.47 -1.72 0.61
N ALA A 48 4.27 -2.46 1.37
CA ALA A 48 5.17 -3.48 0.83
C ALA A 48 4.39 -4.61 0.13
N ASN A 49 3.31 -5.10 0.72
CA ASN A 49 2.46 -6.13 0.12
C ASN A 49 1.83 -5.67 -1.19
N LEU A 50 1.30 -4.44 -1.23
CA LEU A 50 0.71 -3.87 -2.44
C LEU A 50 1.76 -3.60 -3.52
N THR A 51 2.96 -3.16 -3.11
CA THR A 51 4.11 -3.00 -3.98
C THR A 51 4.57 -4.31 -4.60
N ASP A 52 4.68 -5.40 -3.81
CA ASP A 52 5.02 -6.72 -4.34
C ASP A 52 3.97 -7.24 -5.32
N TYR A 53 2.69 -6.96 -5.07
CA TYR A 53 1.60 -7.32 -5.96
C TYR A 53 1.68 -6.54 -7.28
N ALA A 54 1.86 -5.21 -7.22
CA ALA A 54 2.02 -4.37 -8.42
C ALA A 54 3.33 -4.66 -9.19
N ALA A 55 4.37 -5.11 -8.48
CA ALA A 55 5.61 -5.58 -9.08
C ALA A 55 5.45 -6.96 -9.76
N GLY A 56 4.34 -7.66 -9.55
CA GLY A 56 4.11 -9.02 -10.03
C GLY A 56 4.97 -10.07 -9.30
N ARG A 57 5.52 -9.74 -8.12
CA ARG A 57 6.30 -10.69 -7.29
C ARG A 57 5.39 -11.66 -6.54
N ILE A 58 4.14 -11.25 -6.27
CA ILE A 58 3.11 -12.07 -5.66
C ILE A 58 1.82 -12.01 -6.49
N ASP A 59 1.06 -13.10 -6.46
CA ASP A 59 -0.27 -13.17 -7.06
C ASP A 59 -1.34 -12.58 -6.12
N HIS A 60 -2.53 -12.30 -6.66
CA HIS A 60 -3.67 -11.79 -5.89
C HIS A 60 -4.02 -12.68 -4.69
N ALA A 61 -3.97 -14.01 -4.84
CA ALA A 61 -4.27 -14.93 -3.74
C ALA A 61 -3.29 -14.78 -2.55
N GLU A 62 -2.02 -14.56 -2.84
CA GLU A 62 -0.98 -14.34 -1.83
C GLU A 62 -1.11 -12.94 -1.22
N TYR A 63 -1.43 -11.93 -2.03
CA TYR A 63 -1.74 -10.58 -1.53
C TYR A 63 -2.88 -10.59 -0.52
N VAL A 64 -4.00 -11.28 -0.82
CA VAL A 64 -5.15 -11.40 0.08
C VAL A 64 -4.76 -12.08 1.39
N ARG A 65 -3.98 -13.17 1.35
CA ARG A 65 -3.51 -13.83 2.58
C ARG A 65 -2.67 -12.90 3.44
N ARG A 66 -1.74 -12.16 2.84
CA ARG A 66 -0.87 -11.23 3.58
C ARG A 66 -1.64 -10.06 4.15
N ALA A 67 -2.58 -9.51 3.38
CA ALA A 67 -3.47 -8.44 3.84
C ALA A 67 -4.35 -8.89 5.01
N ASP A 68 -4.90 -10.10 4.97
CA ASP A 68 -5.71 -10.67 6.05
C ASP A 68 -4.87 -10.90 7.33
N ALA A 69 -3.65 -11.43 7.17
CA ALA A 69 -2.70 -11.60 8.26
C ALA A 69 -2.22 -10.27 8.87
N ALA A 70 -2.09 -9.21 8.05
CA ALA A 70 -1.75 -7.87 8.50
C ALA A 70 -2.94 -7.21 9.23
N ALA A 71 -4.14 -7.29 8.66
CA ALA A 71 -5.37 -6.76 9.27
C ALA A 71 -5.68 -7.43 10.61
N SER A 72 -5.44 -8.74 10.73
CA SER A 72 -5.59 -9.49 11.99
C SER A 72 -4.60 -9.03 13.06
N ARG A 73 -3.40 -8.58 12.69
CA ARG A 73 -2.41 -8.02 13.62
C ARG A 73 -2.76 -6.60 14.06
N THR A 74 -3.26 -5.76 13.15
CA THR A 74 -3.66 -4.39 13.47
C THR A 74 -4.94 -4.34 14.32
N ARG A 75 -5.91 -5.24 14.07
CA ARG A 75 -7.12 -5.38 14.91
C ARG A 75 -6.88 -6.01 16.28
N GLY A 76 -5.69 -6.54 16.56
CA GLY A 76 -5.32 -7.08 17.86
C GLY A 76 -4.94 -6.03 18.91
N SER A 77 -5.01 -4.73 18.58
CA SER A 77 -4.69 -3.63 19.51
C SER A 77 -5.95 -2.97 20.09
N GLU A 78 -6.93 -3.77 20.50
CA GLU A 78 -8.04 -3.36 21.36
C GLU A 78 -8.29 -4.51 22.36
N GLU A 79 -7.58 -4.49 23.49
CA GLU A 79 -7.96 -5.15 24.75
C GLU A 79 -8.12 -4.08 25.83
#